data_AF-A0A2V5KBY9-F1
#
_entry.id   AF-A0A2V5KBY9-F1
#
_cell.length_a   1.000
_cell.length_b   1.000
_cell.length_c   1.000
_cell.angle_alpha   90.00
_cell.angle_beta   90.00
_cell.angle_gamma   90.00
#
_symmetry.space_group_name_H-M   'P 1'
#
loop_
_entity.id
_entity.type
_entity.pdbx_description
1 polymer ?
#
loop_
_entity_poly.entity_id
_entity_poly.type
_entity_poly.pdbx_seq_one_letter_code
_entity_poly.pdbx_strand_id
1 'polypeptide(L)'
;MTITGMRYVYGDVPGLDGRGLKMINEKFNVDYKPNLVPQGTYDEKLTATLASGSIPDITLFQSGDLTSKFNKFAKQGAFTPLDEYIDQYPSLKRIPKFVLDQFRVNGKLYAIPQYYPKFGFTTIVRKDWLDNLGLKVPTSYEELKQVAIAFTKNDPDKNGKNDTYGLAMGKDVNPPFTQGAYWDPGAWYHKDAQGRFIPGLIGPGRKDMIAMLADLYKEGAITRDFATIDWANTNKEFYSGIAGIFIGTPRGMSQAYMDGLMKINPQAKFVHLEQFRAPDGSQGMTAGGGFIGFQVISAEAGKDKAKVKRILDMMEAGRAFYPDDKKNDKNPDYDWLYGNVGTGYDMVDGKPVAKKEAAAQGLYPLAYLPDTIAWPEKDSDVNYLSAYQEPLKQLAADIMKSYSTMKYYANPSNGIVSETMIAKGAELNKFLYDEQTKMIAGQRPLSDWDKMIDEWKAKGGEQLIKEMNAEIKIKDAKEGWN
;
A
#
# COMPACT_ATOMS: atom_id res chain seq x y z
N MET A 1 10.70 -3.90 -33.88
CA MET A 1 10.34 -2.55 -33.38
C MET A 1 11.02 -2.32 -32.03
N THR A 2 11.49 -1.12 -31.73
CA THR A 2 12.10 -0.79 -30.42
C THR A 2 11.04 -0.28 -29.45
N ILE A 3 11.06 -0.78 -28.22
CA ILE A 3 10.20 -0.35 -27.11
C ILE A 3 11.10 0.01 -25.93
N THR A 4 10.90 1.17 -25.33
CA THR A 4 11.62 1.65 -24.14
C THR A 4 10.71 1.60 -22.93
N GLY A 5 11.23 1.16 -21.79
CA GLY A 5 10.46 1.07 -20.55
C GLY A 5 11.20 1.74 -19.41
N MET A 6 10.49 2.26 -18.41
CA MET A 6 11.08 2.68 -17.15
C MET A 6 10.21 2.19 -16.00
N ARG A 7 10.83 1.48 -15.05
CA ARG A 7 10.16 1.02 -13.82
C ARG A 7 11.15 0.87 -12.68
N TYR A 8 10.62 0.90 -11.46
CA TYR A 8 11.43 0.55 -10.30
C TYR A 8 11.52 -0.97 -10.11
N VAL A 9 12.59 -1.38 -9.43
CA VAL A 9 12.80 -2.74 -8.92
C VAL A 9 13.19 -2.69 -7.44
N TYR A 10 12.86 -3.77 -6.73
CA TYR A 10 13.33 -4.00 -5.37
C TYR A 10 14.56 -4.92 -5.43
N GLY A 11 15.58 -4.62 -4.62
CA GLY A 11 16.82 -5.40 -4.59
C GLY A 11 17.72 -5.17 -5.80
N ASP A 12 18.46 -6.20 -6.19
CA ASP A 12 19.46 -6.13 -7.25
C ASP A 12 18.85 -5.91 -8.64
N VAL A 13 19.47 -5.03 -9.42
CA VAL A 13 19.08 -4.72 -10.79
C VAL A 13 19.75 -5.73 -11.73
N PRO A 14 19.02 -6.54 -12.51
CA PRO A 14 19.63 -7.43 -13.47
C PRO A 14 20.29 -6.67 -14.62
N GLY A 15 21.34 -7.28 -15.20
CA GLY A 15 21.97 -6.77 -16.42
C GLY A 15 21.02 -6.77 -17.62
N LEU A 16 21.22 -5.85 -18.57
CA LEU A 16 20.35 -5.69 -19.76
C LEU A 16 20.70 -6.66 -20.91
N ASP A 17 21.42 -7.73 -20.62
CA ASP A 17 21.81 -8.80 -21.54
C ASP A 17 21.33 -10.19 -21.06
N GLY A 18 20.60 -10.24 -19.96
CA GLY A 18 20.14 -11.47 -19.33
C GLY A 18 19.14 -12.26 -20.17
N ARG A 19 19.08 -13.56 -19.89
CA ARG A 19 18.26 -14.54 -20.63
C ARG A 19 16.78 -14.16 -20.67
N GLY A 20 16.23 -13.67 -19.55
CA GLY A 20 14.83 -13.25 -19.48
C GLY A 20 14.46 -12.15 -20.47
N LEU A 21 15.36 -11.19 -20.70
CA LEU A 21 15.14 -10.12 -21.68
C LEU A 21 15.17 -10.64 -23.11
N LYS A 22 16.08 -11.57 -23.42
CA LYS A 22 16.14 -12.25 -24.73
C LYS A 22 14.84 -13.03 -25.01
N MET A 23 14.35 -13.77 -24.02
CA MET A 23 13.09 -14.50 -24.11
C MET A 23 11.89 -13.57 -24.43
N ILE A 24 11.85 -12.37 -23.86
CA ILE A 24 10.83 -11.35 -24.17
C ILE A 24 10.99 -10.86 -25.62
N ASN A 25 12.20 -10.47 -26.00
CA ASN A 25 12.49 -9.97 -27.35
C ASN A 25 12.11 -10.99 -28.43
N GLU A 26 12.38 -12.27 -28.18
CA GLU A 26 12.00 -13.38 -29.05
C GLU A 26 10.48 -13.59 -29.09
N LYS A 27 9.82 -13.79 -27.94
CA LYS A 27 8.36 -14.08 -27.87
C LYS A 27 7.54 -12.96 -28.51
N PHE A 28 7.94 -11.72 -28.25
CA PHE A 28 7.23 -10.54 -28.72
C PHE A 28 7.80 -9.95 -29.99
N ASN A 29 8.90 -10.46 -30.58
CA ASN A 29 9.55 -9.89 -31.76
C ASN A 29 9.79 -8.36 -31.62
N VAL A 30 10.50 -7.98 -30.56
CA VAL A 30 10.82 -6.59 -30.20
C VAL A 30 12.29 -6.42 -29.83
N ASP A 31 12.76 -5.18 -29.87
CA ASP A 31 13.99 -4.71 -29.21
C ASP A 31 13.56 -3.92 -27.96
N TYR A 32 13.30 -4.64 -26.86
CA TYR A 32 12.87 -4.03 -25.62
C TYR A 32 14.06 -3.55 -24.79
N LYS A 33 14.03 -2.27 -24.42
CA LYS A 33 15.07 -1.56 -23.67
C LYS A 33 14.49 -1.08 -22.33
N PRO A 34 14.46 -1.93 -21.30
CA PRO A 34 14.01 -1.52 -19.98
C PRO A 34 15.08 -0.69 -19.27
N ASN A 35 14.65 0.39 -18.62
CA ASN A 35 15.39 1.13 -17.63
C ASN A 35 14.89 0.71 -16.23
N LEU A 36 15.65 -0.20 -15.61
CA LEU A 36 15.35 -0.74 -14.29
C LEU A 36 16.06 0.10 -13.22
N VAL A 37 15.29 0.76 -12.37
CA VAL A 37 15.82 1.73 -11.39
C VAL A 37 15.58 1.22 -9.97
N PRO A 38 16.57 1.28 -9.05
CA PRO A 38 16.34 0.96 -7.65
C PRO A 38 15.26 1.86 -7.03
N GLN A 39 14.30 1.25 -6.31
CA GLN A 39 13.11 1.96 -5.79
C GLN A 39 13.45 3.24 -5.01
N GLY A 40 14.50 3.23 -4.19
CA GLY A 40 14.91 4.38 -3.37
C GLY A 40 15.32 5.63 -4.15
N THR A 41 15.66 5.50 -5.45
CA THR A 41 16.03 6.64 -6.32
C THR A 41 15.02 6.88 -7.44
N TYR A 42 13.91 6.14 -7.44
CA TYR A 42 13.00 6.11 -8.57
C TYR A 42 12.25 7.43 -8.76
N ASP A 43 11.74 8.02 -7.69
CA ASP A 43 10.91 9.23 -7.75
C ASP A 43 11.67 10.43 -8.35
N GLU A 44 12.94 10.61 -7.95
CA GLU A 44 13.83 11.63 -8.50
C GLU A 44 14.08 11.41 -10.00
N LYS A 45 14.39 10.18 -10.41
CA LYS A 45 14.62 9.86 -11.83
C LYS A 45 13.35 10.00 -12.66
N LEU A 46 12.19 9.58 -12.13
CA LEU A 46 10.90 9.74 -12.80
C LEU A 46 10.60 11.22 -13.02
N THR A 47 10.77 12.04 -11.99
CA THR A 47 10.57 13.50 -12.06
C THR A 47 11.47 14.15 -13.11
N ALA A 48 12.77 13.80 -13.13
CA ALA A 48 13.70 14.30 -14.13
C ALA A 48 13.32 13.87 -15.56
N THR A 49 12.91 12.60 -15.72
CA THR A 49 12.49 12.04 -17.01
C THR A 49 11.27 12.78 -17.56
N LEU A 50 10.24 12.97 -16.74
CA LEU A 50 9.03 13.70 -17.12
C LEU A 50 9.32 15.18 -17.44
N ALA A 51 10.19 15.84 -16.68
CA ALA A 51 10.59 17.22 -16.91
C ALA A 51 11.38 17.41 -18.23
N SER A 52 12.15 16.41 -18.63
CA SER A 52 12.92 16.45 -19.89
C SER A 52 12.06 16.31 -21.15
N GLY A 53 10.83 15.82 -21.02
CA GLY A 53 9.96 15.48 -22.15
C GLY A 53 10.34 14.18 -22.88
N SER A 54 11.49 13.57 -22.60
CA SER A 54 11.95 12.29 -23.17
C SER A 54 11.30 11.10 -22.44
N ILE A 55 9.97 11.05 -22.42
CA ILE A 55 9.21 10.00 -21.72
C ILE A 55 9.37 8.67 -22.46
N PRO A 56 9.87 7.60 -21.82
CA PRO A 56 9.93 6.26 -22.40
C PRO A 56 8.58 5.78 -22.92
N ASP A 57 8.57 4.82 -23.86
CA ASP A 57 7.32 4.30 -24.42
C ASP A 57 6.38 3.78 -23.32
N ILE A 58 6.94 3.18 -22.25
CA ILE A 58 6.22 2.72 -21.06
C ILE A 58 6.87 3.27 -19.80
N THR A 59 6.08 3.85 -18.89
CA THR A 59 6.60 4.37 -17.60
C THR A 59 5.71 3.95 -16.43
N LEU A 60 6.33 3.39 -15.38
CA LEU A 60 5.66 3.06 -14.14
C LEU A 60 5.55 4.29 -13.24
N PHE A 61 4.36 4.51 -12.70
CA PHE A 61 4.08 5.50 -11.69
C PHE A 61 3.69 4.79 -10.39
N GLN A 62 4.09 5.35 -9.25
CA GLN A 62 3.66 4.89 -7.93
C GLN A 62 2.26 5.43 -7.63
N SER A 63 1.55 4.82 -6.68
CA SER A 63 0.18 5.27 -6.33
C SER A 63 0.08 6.75 -5.97
N GLY A 64 1.07 7.28 -5.23
CA GLY A 64 1.15 8.69 -4.86
C GLY A 64 1.41 9.66 -6.03
N ASP A 65 1.82 9.14 -7.18
CA ASP A 65 2.05 9.95 -8.38
C ASP A 65 0.76 10.29 -9.11
N LEU A 66 -0.35 9.60 -8.80
CA LEU A 66 -1.64 9.83 -9.45
C LEU A 66 -2.03 11.31 -9.36
N THR A 67 -2.01 11.85 -8.14
CA THR A 67 -2.32 13.24 -7.89
C THR A 67 -1.11 14.11 -8.22
N SER A 68 0.07 13.83 -7.67
CA SER A 68 1.23 14.74 -7.74
C SER A 68 1.85 14.93 -9.13
N LYS A 69 1.75 13.95 -10.03
CA LYS A 69 2.41 13.98 -11.34
C LYS A 69 1.46 13.65 -12.49
N PHE A 70 0.85 12.47 -12.47
CA PHE A 70 0.08 11.91 -13.60
C PHE A 70 -0.99 12.87 -14.11
N ASN A 71 -1.85 13.40 -13.25
CA ASN A 71 -2.94 14.29 -13.65
C ASN A 71 -2.44 15.52 -14.43
N LYS A 72 -1.31 16.11 -14.03
CA LYS A 72 -0.69 17.25 -14.72
C LYS A 72 -0.23 16.85 -16.12
N PHE A 73 0.55 15.77 -16.24
CA PHE A 73 1.11 15.35 -17.54
C PHE A 73 0.04 14.77 -18.48
N ALA A 74 -0.97 14.08 -17.96
CA ALA A 74 -2.13 13.64 -18.72
C ALA A 74 -2.91 14.82 -19.32
N LYS A 75 -3.16 15.89 -18.53
CA LYS A 75 -3.78 17.13 -19.02
C LYS A 75 -2.95 17.81 -20.12
N GLN A 76 -1.63 17.68 -20.06
CA GLN A 76 -0.70 18.20 -21.07
C GLN A 76 -0.58 17.31 -22.32
N GLY A 77 -1.31 16.18 -22.37
CA GLY A 77 -1.30 15.28 -23.53
C GLY A 77 -0.04 14.40 -23.61
N ALA A 78 0.65 14.16 -22.50
CA ALA A 78 1.88 13.37 -22.47
C ALA A 78 1.65 11.86 -22.69
N PHE A 79 0.41 11.39 -22.57
CA PHE A 79 0.07 9.96 -22.56
C PHE A 79 -0.98 9.58 -23.60
N THR A 80 -0.96 8.31 -23.99
CA THR A 80 -1.86 7.72 -24.99
C THR A 80 -3.22 7.37 -24.39
N PRO A 81 -4.35 7.78 -25.00
CA PRO A 81 -5.67 7.29 -24.60
C PRO A 81 -5.81 5.78 -24.80
N LEU A 82 -6.37 5.08 -23.83
CA LEU A 82 -6.41 3.61 -23.80
C LEU A 82 -7.81 3.01 -24.00
N ASP A 83 -8.85 3.84 -24.07
CA ASP A 83 -10.25 3.40 -24.12
C ASP A 83 -10.52 2.35 -25.22
N GLU A 84 -9.94 2.50 -26.40
CA GLU A 84 -10.15 1.55 -27.52
C GLU A 84 -9.50 0.19 -27.30
N TYR A 85 -8.58 0.05 -26.34
CA TYR A 85 -7.80 -1.17 -26.11
C TYR A 85 -8.30 -2.01 -24.93
N ILE A 86 -8.95 -1.43 -23.93
CA ILE A 86 -9.29 -2.11 -22.66
C ILE A 86 -10.07 -3.42 -22.88
N ASP A 87 -11.07 -3.39 -23.76
CA ASP A 87 -11.92 -4.56 -24.03
C ASP A 87 -11.23 -5.68 -24.81
N GLN A 88 -10.04 -5.43 -25.37
CA GLN A 88 -9.27 -6.39 -26.17
C GLN A 88 -8.40 -7.31 -25.31
N TYR A 89 -8.14 -6.94 -24.06
CA TYR A 89 -7.21 -7.64 -23.17
C TYR A 89 -7.96 -8.15 -21.92
N PRO A 90 -8.02 -9.47 -21.68
CA PRO A 90 -8.76 -10.04 -20.56
C PRO A 90 -8.36 -9.47 -19.19
N SER A 91 -7.06 -9.24 -18.93
CA SER A 91 -6.61 -8.66 -17.66
C SER A 91 -7.01 -7.20 -17.48
N LEU A 92 -7.16 -6.44 -18.57
CA LEU A 92 -7.55 -5.02 -18.53
C LEU A 92 -9.06 -4.87 -18.41
N LYS A 93 -9.82 -5.67 -19.16
CA LYS A 93 -11.29 -5.68 -19.13
C LYS A 93 -11.86 -6.00 -17.74
N ARG A 94 -11.13 -6.79 -16.94
CA ARG A 94 -11.52 -7.18 -15.58
C ARG A 94 -11.28 -6.10 -14.52
N ILE A 95 -10.56 -5.03 -14.84
CA ILE A 95 -10.29 -3.96 -13.88
C ILE A 95 -11.63 -3.29 -13.50
N PRO A 96 -11.99 -3.23 -12.21
CA PRO A 96 -13.24 -2.61 -11.80
C PRO A 96 -13.32 -1.15 -12.22
N LYS A 97 -14.52 -0.72 -12.62
CA LYS A 97 -14.77 0.65 -13.10
C LYS A 97 -14.30 1.73 -12.13
N PHE A 98 -14.51 1.56 -10.82
CA PHE A 98 -14.07 2.52 -9.81
C PHE A 98 -12.52 2.68 -9.76
N VAL A 99 -11.76 1.66 -10.20
CA VAL A 99 -10.31 1.76 -10.33
C VAL A 99 -9.94 2.49 -11.61
N LEU A 100 -10.53 2.10 -12.76
CA LEU A 100 -10.26 2.75 -14.06
C LEU A 100 -10.62 4.25 -14.06
N ASP A 101 -11.73 4.61 -13.40
CA ASP A 101 -12.21 5.99 -13.36
C ASP A 101 -11.22 6.94 -12.68
N GLN A 102 -10.35 6.45 -11.79
CA GLN A 102 -9.30 7.26 -11.16
C GLN A 102 -8.20 7.70 -12.13
N PHE A 103 -8.08 7.04 -13.29
CA PHE A 103 -7.09 7.33 -14.32
C PHE A 103 -7.69 8.07 -15.53
N ARG A 104 -8.92 8.57 -15.40
CA ARG A 104 -9.58 9.35 -16.44
C ARG A 104 -9.26 10.83 -16.28
N VAL A 105 -8.77 11.44 -17.35
CA VAL A 105 -8.54 12.88 -17.45
C VAL A 105 -9.28 13.39 -18.67
N ASN A 106 -10.09 14.43 -18.53
CA ASN A 106 -10.94 14.96 -19.61
C ASN A 106 -11.77 13.86 -20.32
N GLY A 107 -12.28 12.89 -19.55
CA GLY A 107 -13.12 11.80 -20.03
C GLY A 107 -12.39 10.60 -20.65
N LYS A 108 -11.08 10.67 -20.89
CA LYS A 108 -10.29 9.59 -21.51
C LYS A 108 -9.40 8.87 -20.49
N LEU A 109 -9.23 7.57 -20.65
CA LEU A 109 -8.38 6.73 -19.80
C LEU A 109 -6.92 6.79 -20.27
N TYR A 110 -5.98 7.07 -19.38
CA TYR A 110 -4.56 7.26 -19.74
C TYR A 110 -3.56 6.32 -19.03
N ALA A 111 -4.03 5.42 -18.18
CA ALA A 111 -3.15 4.52 -17.44
C ALA A 111 -3.75 3.13 -17.21
N ILE A 112 -2.86 2.19 -16.93
CA ILE A 112 -3.17 0.80 -16.60
C ILE A 112 -2.77 0.55 -15.14
N PRO A 113 -3.73 0.43 -14.20
CA PRO A 113 -3.43 0.19 -12.80
C PRO A 113 -2.84 -1.20 -12.56
N GLN A 114 -1.93 -1.28 -11.60
CA GLN A 114 -1.41 -2.53 -11.04
C GLN A 114 -2.24 -2.91 -9.82
N TYR A 115 -2.72 -4.16 -9.78
CA TYR A 115 -3.64 -4.65 -8.76
C TYR A 115 -3.15 -4.39 -7.33
N TYR A 116 -4.06 -3.95 -6.48
CA TYR A 116 -3.90 -3.98 -5.03
C TYR A 116 -5.21 -4.43 -4.40
N PRO A 117 -5.18 -5.33 -3.40
CA PRO A 117 -6.38 -5.69 -2.67
C PRO A 117 -7.00 -4.46 -2.00
N LYS A 118 -8.32 -4.48 -1.79
CA LYS A 118 -9.03 -3.31 -1.22
C LYS A 118 -8.91 -3.20 0.28
N PHE A 119 -8.31 -4.19 0.94
CA PHE A 119 -8.08 -4.19 2.37
C PHE A 119 -6.76 -3.52 2.75
N GLY A 120 -6.81 -2.69 3.79
CA GLY A 120 -5.66 -2.04 4.39
C GLY A 120 -5.01 -2.87 5.49
N PHE A 121 -4.04 -2.29 6.18
CA PHE A 121 -3.42 -2.92 7.36
C PHE A 121 -4.44 -3.13 8.49
N THR A 122 -4.21 -4.16 9.31
CA THR A 122 -4.89 -4.35 10.59
C THR A 122 -3.89 -4.33 11.73
N THR A 123 -4.33 -3.95 12.93
CA THR A 123 -3.54 -4.00 14.15
C THR A 123 -3.31 -5.46 14.57
N ILE A 124 -2.06 -5.83 14.82
CA ILE A 124 -1.64 -7.13 15.34
C ILE A 124 -1.21 -6.95 16.80
N VAL A 125 -1.62 -7.87 17.66
CA VAL A 125 -1.31 -7.89 19.08
C VAL A 125 -0.68 -9.23 19.47
N ARG A 126 0.33 -9.19 20.34
CA ARG A 126 0.90 -10.37 21.00
C ARG A 126 -0.15 -11.03 21.89
N LYS A 127 -0.74 -12.10 21.39
CA LYS A 127 -1.77 -12.87 22.11
C LYS A 127 -1.18 -13.57 23.32
N ASP A 128 0.05 -14.07 23.23
CA ASP A 128 0.73 -14.70 24.36
C ASP A 128 0.95 -13.71 25.52
N TRP A 129 1.17 -12.43 25.22
CA TRP A 129 1.25 -11.37 26.21
C TRP A 129 -0.11 -11.06 26.86
N LEU A 130 -1.19 -11.04 26.07
CA LEU A 130 -2.55 -10.94 26.62
C LEU A 130 -2.84 -12.09 27.58
N ASP A 131 -2.54 -13.33 27.16
CA ASP A 131 -2.78 -14.54 27.94
C ASP A 131 -1.94 -14.54 29.24
N ASN A 132 -0.68 -14.07 29.17
CA ASN A 132 0.21 -13.96 30.33
C ASN A 132 -0.31 -12.99 31.40
N LEU A 133 -0.96 -11.91 30.99
CA LEU A 133 -1.51 -10.88 31.88
C LEU A 133 -3.00 -11.08 32.21
N GLY A 134 -3.63 -12.12 31.66
CA GLY A 134 -5.07 -12.36 31.83
C GLY A 134 -5.94 -11.30 31.17
N LEU A 135 -5.43 -10.62 30.13
CA LEU A 135 -6.12 -9.56 29.40
C LEU A 135 -6.94 -10.13 28.23
N LYS A 136 -8.04 -9.47 27.91
CA LYS A 136 -8.84 -9.78 26.72
C LYS A 136 -8.27 -9.08 25.48
N VAL A 137 -8.62 -9.59 24.30
CA VAL A 137 -8.36 -8.89 23.04
C VAL A 137 -9.14 -7.58 23.03
N PRO A 138 -8.50 -6.42 22.79
CA PRO A 138 -9.17 -5.12 22.85
C PRO A 138 -10.14 -4.93 21.69
N THR A 139 -11.28 -4.29 21.98
CA THR A 139 -12.39 -4.02 21.06
C THR A 139 -12.70 -2.53 20.92
N SER A 140 -11.93 -1.68 21.59
CA SER A 140 -11.99 -0.21 21.51
C SER A 140 -10.60 0.40 21.70
N TYR A 141 -10.43 1.67 21.34
CA TYR A 141 -9.17 2.39 21.58
C TYR A 141 -8.85 2.56 23.06
N GLU A 142 -9.86 2.68 23.92
CA GLU A 142 -9.62 2.74 25.37
C GLU A 142 -9.06 1.41 25.88
N GLU A 143 -9.65 0.28 25.48
CA GLU A 143 -9.11 -1.05 25.83
C GLU A 143 -7.71 -1.26 25.23
N LEU A 144 -7.48 -0.84 23.98
CA LEU A 144 -6.17 -0.92 23.34
C LEU A 144 -5.12 -0.10 24.11
N LYS A 145 -5.49 1.09 24.60
CA LYS A 145 -4.65 1.93 25.44
C LYS A 145 -4.26 1.21 26.74
N GLN A 146 -5.24 0.61 27.42
CA GLN A 146 -4.98 -0.14 28.65
C GLN A 146 -4.08 -1.36 28.41
N VAL A 147 -4.30 -2.09 27.31
CA VAL A 147 -3.44 -3.21 26.91
C VAL A 147 -2.01 -2.74 26.64
N ALA A 148 -1.83 -1.65 25.89
CA ALA A 148 -0.50 -1.11 25.58
C ALA A 148 0.25 -0.68 26.86
N ILE A 149 -0.44 -0.02 27.80
CA ILE A 149 0.13 0.36 29.09
C ILE A 149 0.50 -0.89 29.91
N ALA A 150 -0.38 -1.90 29.96
CA ALA A 150 -0.12 -3.13 30.70
C ALA A 150 1.07 -3.91 30.12
N PHE A 151 1.19 -3.99 28.80
CA PHE A 151 2.36 -4.55 28.11
C PHE A 151 3.65 -3.83 28.47
N THR A 152 3.58 -2.54 28.78
CA THR A 152 4.77 -1.78 29.14
C THR A 152 5.13 -1.97 30.61
N LYS A 153 4.15 -2.16 31.50
CA LYS A 153 4.37 -2.05 32.95
C LYS A 153 4.37 -3.37 33.71
N ASN A 154 3.78 -4.42 33.13
CA ASN A 154 3.42 -5.62 33.87
C ASN A 154 4.19 -6.88 33.41
N ASP A 155 5.36 -6.72 32.80
CA ASP A 155 6.25 -7.84 32.40
C ASP A 155 5.52 -8.91 31.55
N PRO A 156 4.95 -8.52 30.38
CA PRO A 156 4.10 -9.42 29.60
C PRO A 156 4.85 -10.62 29.01
N ASP A 157 6.17 -10.55 28.86
CA ASP A 157 7.03 -11.62 28.40
C ASP A 157 7.64 -12.45 29.55
N LYS A 158 7.39 -12.07 30.81
CA LYS A 158 7.76 -12.79 32.03
C LYS A 158 9.27 -12.98 32.20
N ASN A 159 10.04 -11.98 31.78
CA ASN A 159 11.50 -12.02 31.85
C ASN A 159 12.04 -11.31 33.12
N GLY A 160 11.18 -10.65 33.89
CA GLY A 160 11.51 -9.92 35.12
C GLY A 160 12.15 -8.54 34.90
N LYS A 161 12.15 -8.03 33.67
CA LYS A 161 12.73 -6.74 33.27
C LYS A 161 11.65 -5.85 32.67
N ASN A 162 11.89 -4.55 32.77
CA ASN A 162 11.06 -3.54 32.13
C ASN A 162 11.69 -3.12 30.80
N ASP A 163 11.67 -4.02 29.82
CA ASP A 163 12.29 -3.83 28.49
C ASP A 163 11.30 -3.99 27.33
N THR A 164 10.00 -3.95 27.64
CA THR A 164 8.91 -4.03 26.67
C THR A 164 8.11 -2.74 26.63
N TYR A 165 7.52 -2.43 25.47
CA TYR A 165 6.55 -1.36 25.32
C TYR A 165 5.31 -1.83 24.57
N GLY A 166 4.21 -1.12 24.80
CA GLY A 166 2.91 -1.46 24.28
C GLY A 166 2.85 -1.45 22.77
N LEU A 167 3.23 -0.34 22.14
CA LEU A 167 2.92 -0.05 20.75
C LEU A 167 4.14 0.51 20.01
N ALA A 168 4.53 -0.16 18.92
CA ALA A 168 5.64 0.27 18.06
C ALA A 168 5.18 1.40 17.13
N MET A 169 5.86 2.55 17.18
CA MET A 169 5.52 3.72 16.39
C MET A 169 6.79 4.50 16.01
N GLY A 170 6.78 5.02 14.80
CA GLY A 170 7.85 5.83 14.22
C GLY A 170 7.37 7.20 13.76
N LYS A 171 8.22 7.82 12.94
CA LYS A 171 8.05 9.19 12.44
C LYS A 171 6.75 9.31 11.63
N ASP A 172 6.25 10.54 11.53
CA ASP A 172 5.00 10.88 10.84
C ASP A 172 3.75 10.17 11.41
N VAL A 173 3.80 9.76 12.68
CA VAL A 173 2.69 9.07 13.37
C VAL A 173 2.31 7.78 12.61
N ASN A 174 3.33 6.98 12.29
CA ASN A 174 3.22 5.75 11.52
C ASN A 174 3.69 4.55 12.37
N PRO A 175 2.96 3.41 12.47
CA PRO A 175 1.65 3.12 11.87
C PRO A 175 0.51 4.05 12.31
N PRO A 176 -0.53 4.23 11.49
CA PRO A 176 -1.69 5.04 11.86
C PRO A 176 -2.67 4.33 12.83
N PHE A 177 -2.51 3.02 13.04
CA PHE A 177 -3.38 2.18 13.90
C PHE A 177 -4.88 2.36 13.64
N THR A 178 -5.24 2.50 12.37
CA THR A 178 -6.62 2.71 11.92
C THR A 178 -7.46 1.46 12.15
N GLN A 179 -8.47 1.57 13.01
CA GLN A 179 -9.39 0.49 13.36
C GLN A 179 -10.82 0.73 12.83
N GLY A 180 -10.90 1.48 11.71
CA GLY A 180 -12.11 1.76 10.96
C GLY A 180 -12.03 3.04 10.13
N ALA A 181 -12.94 3.20 9.16
CA ALA A 181 -12.99 4.36 8.25
C ALA A 181 -13.12 5.70 8.97
N TYR A 182 -13.78 5.71 10.15
CA TYR A 182 -13.90 6.88 11.02
C TYR A 182 -12.52 7.41 11.49
N TRP A 183 -11.51 6.55 11.61
CA TRP A 183 -10.17 6.92 12.11
C TRP A 183 -9.09 6.93 11.02
N ASP A 184 -9.47 6.72 9.76
CA ASP A 184 -8.53 6.68 8.65
C ASP A 184 -8.03 8.10 8.32
N PRO A 185 -6.72 8.39 8.44
CA PRO A 185 -6.19 9.72 8.15
C PRO A 185 -6.35 10.14 6.68
N GLY A 186 -6.42 9.18 5.73
CA GLY A 186 -6.58 9.44 4.31
C GLY A 186 -8.03 9.51 3.84
N ALA A 187 -8.99 9.12 4.68
CA ALA A 187 -10.40 9.09 4.30
C ALA A 187 -11.04 10.48 4.36
N TRP A 188 -11.73 10.86 3.29
CA TRP A 188 -12.64 12.02 3.29
C TRP A 188 -13.99 11.61 3.87
N TYR A 189 -13.99 11.13 5.11
CA TYR A 189 -15.15 10.51 5.76
C TYR A 189 -16.01 11.52 6.53
N HIS A 190 -15.36 12.39 7.29
CA HIS A 190 -16.02 13.36 8.17
C HIS A 190 -16.48 14.58 7.40
N LYS A 191 -17.44 15.32 7.99
CA LYS A 191 -17.88 16.62 7.48
C LYS A 191 -17.58 17.73 8.50
N ASP A 192 -17.26 18.91 8.00
CA ASP A 192 -17.19 20.12 8.82
C ASP A 192 -18.58 20.65 9.19
N ALA A 193 -18.62 21.74 9.96
CA ALA A 193 -19.87 22.39 10.37
C ALA A 193 -20.71 22.93 9.20
N GLN A 194 -20.11 23.10 8.01
CA GLN A 194 -20.77 23.51 6.78
C GLN A 194 -21.26 22.30 5.96
N GLY A 195 -21.07 21.07 6.45
CA GLY A 195 -21.48 19.85 5.77
C GLY A 195 -20.53 19.40 4.65
N ARG A 196 -19.34 19.99 4.55
CA ARG A 196 -18.32 19.65 3.54
C ARG A 196 -17.45 18.52 4.04
N PHE A 197 -17.16 17.54 3.19
CA PHE A 197 -16.20 16.50 3.53
C PHE A 197 -14.83 17.11 3.84
N ILE A 198 -14.14 16.56 4.84
CA ILE A 198 -12.81 16.98 5.27
C ILE A 198 -11.85 15.77 5.31
N PRO A 199 -10.54 15.98 5.11
CA PRO A 199 -9.58 14.89 5.20
C PRO A 199 -9.50 14.35 6.63
N GLY A 200 -9.36 13.04 6.77
CA GLY A 200 -9.31 12.35 8.06
C GLY A 200 -8.21 12.87 8.99
N LEU A 201 -7.10 13.36 8.44
CA LEU A 201 -6.00 13.99 9.21
C LEU A 201 -6.43 15.17 10.10
N ILE A 202 -7.55 15.84 9.81
CA ILE A 202 -8.12 16.90 10.65
C ILE A 202 -9.48 16.52 11.26
N GLY A 203 -9.91 15.28 11.07
CA GLY A 203 -11.20 14.78 11.54
C GLY A 203 -11.20 14.47 13.05
N PRO A 204 -12.40 14.33 13.66
CA PRO A 204 -12.55 14.00 15.07
C PRO A 204 -11.90 12.67 15.45
N GLY A 205 -12.02 11.63 14.61
CA GLY A 205 -11.35 10.35 14.87
C GLY A 205 -9.83 10.47 14.95
N ARG A 206 -9.22 11.37 14.18
CA ARG A 206 -7.78 11.61 14.30
C ARG A 206 -7.43 12.29 15.62
N LYS A 207 -8.25 13.24 16.10
CA LYS A 207 -8.05 13.86 17.42
C LYS A 207 -8.05 12.82 18.54
N ASP A 208 -9.01 11.90 18.53
CA ASP A 208 -9.10 10.82 19.53
C ASP A 208 -7.87 9.91 19.51
N MET A 209 -7.40 9.56 18.31
CA MET A 209 -6.17 8.78 18.13
C MET A 209 -4.94 9.51 18.68
N ILE A 210 -4.77 10.79 18.35
CA ILE A 210 -3.64 11.58 18.84
C ILE A 210 -3.68 11.75 20.36
N ALA A 211 -4.88 11.86 20.96
CA ALA A 211 -5.04 11.89 22.42
C ALA A 211 -4.59 10.57 23.07
N MET A 212 -5.02 9.42 22.53
CA MET A 212 -4.55 8.11 23.01
C MET A 212 -3.03 7.97 22.87
N LEU A 213 -2.45 8.36 21.73
CA LEU A 213 -1.01 8.27 21.52
C LEU A 213 -0.22 9.18 22.47
N ALA A 214 -0.75 10.37 22.80
CA ALA A 214 -0.16 11.26 23.81
C ALA A 214 -0.18 10.62 25.21
N ASP A 215 -1.29 9.98 25.59
CA ASP A 215 -1.35 9.21 26.84
C ASP A 215 -0.31 8.08 26.84
N LEU A 216 -0.21 7.30 25.76
CA LEU A 216 0.76 6.21 25.66
C LEU A 216 2.21 6.70 25.74
N TYR A 217 2.53 7.81 25.07
CA TYR A 217 3.87 8.42 25.13
C TYR A 217 4.22 8.89 26.55
N LYS A 218 3.26 9.50 27.25
CA LYS A 218 3.41 9.90 28.65
C LYS A 218 3.69 8.71 29.54
N GLU A 219 2.96 7.62 29.34
CA GLU A 219 3.09 6.36 30.09
C GLU A 219 4.31 5.51 29.68
N GLY A 220 5.07 5.93 28.68
CA GLY A 220 6.24 5.21 28.16
C GLY A 220 5.89 3.98 27.31
N ALA A 221 4.63 3.85 26.89
CA ALA A 221 4.13 2.71 26.12
C ALA A 221 4.39 2.81 24.60
N ILE A 222 5.10 3.85 24.19
CA ILE A 222 5.66 4.06 22.86
C ILE A 222 7.12 4.48 23.05
N THR A 223 7.99 4.09 22.13
CA THR A 223 9.41 4.49 22.18
C THR A 223 9.60 6.01 22.23
N ARG A 224 10.64 6.46 22.96
CA ARG A 224 10.87 7.89 23.23
C ARG A 224 11.29 8.69 22.01
N ASP A 225 11.99 8.04 21.08
CA ASP A 225 12.55 8.58 19.85
C ASP A 225 11.65 8.34 18.62
N PHE A 226 10.37 7.99 18.83
CA PHE A 226 9.41 7.66 17.76
C PHE A 226 9.44 8.68 16.62
N ALA A 227 9.57 9.98 16.92
CA ALA A 227 9.59 11.06 15.93
C ALA A 227 10.73 10.96 14.90
N THR A 228 11.75 10.14 15.15
CA THR A 228 12.94 9.99 14.31
C THR A 228 13.14 8.59 13.75
N ILE A 229 12.38 7.60 14.23
CA ILE A 229 12.49 6.20 13.80
C ILE A 229 11.78 6.02 12.47
N ASP A 230 12.47 5.42 11.50
CA ASP A 230 11.89 5.08 10.20
C ASP A 230 11.04 3.80 10.24
N TRP A 231 10.35 3.49 9.13
CA TRP A 231 9.49 2.33 9.03
C TRP A 231 10.22 1.00 9.30
N ALA A 232 11.45 0.84 8.79
CA ALA A 232 12.20 -0.40 8.93
C ALA A 232 12.58 -0.66 10.40
N ASN A 233 13.03 0.39 11.10
CA ASN A 233 13.33 0.30 12.52
C ASN A 233 12.07 0.13 13.36
N THR A 234 10.96 0.82 13.05
CA THR A 234 9.67 0.63 13.72
C THR A 234 9.16 -0.82 13.56
N ASN A 235 9.35 -1.42 12.39
CA ASN A 235 8.98 -2.81 12.16
C ASN A 235 9.84 -3.77 13.01
N LYS A 236 11.14 -3.49 13.11
CA LYS A 236 12.10 -4.26 13.91
C LYS A 236 11.75 -4.29 15.40
N GLU A 237 11.17 -3.21 15.94
CA GLU A 237 10.69 -3.14 17.33
C GLU A 237 9.76 -4.31 17.67
N PHE A 238 8.77 -4.58 16.82
CA PHE A 238 7.86 -5.71 17.01
C PHE A 238 8.57 -7.06 16.85
N TYR A 239 9.32 -7.25 15.76
CA TYR A 239 9.93 -8.54 15.45
C TYR A 239 11.15 -8.91 16.30
N SER A 240 11.75 -7.95 17.01
CA SER A 240 12.78 -8.22 18.01
C SER A 240 12.22 -8.61 19.39
N GLY A 241 10.89 -8.64 19.53
CA GLY A 241 10.20 -9.12 20.72
C GLY A 241 9.99 -8.06 21.81
N ILE A 242 10.35 -6.80 21.57
CA ILE A 242 10.27 -5.70 22.56
C ILE A 242 8.96 -4.89 22.47
N ALA A 243 8.21 -4.97 21.36
CA ALA A 243 6.90 -4.33 21.22
C ALA A 243 5.74 -5.34 21.14
N GLY A 244 4.63 -5.04 21.80
CA GLY A 244 3.46 -5.93 21.86
C GLY A 244 2.40 -5.71 20.78
N ILE A 245 2.33 -4.51 20.20
CA ILE A 245 1.32 -4.08 19.23
C ILE A 245 1.99 -3.47 18.01
N PHE A 246 1.58 -3.91 16.83
CA PHE A 246 2.02 -3.37 15.54
C PHE A 246 0.90 -3.51 14.49
N ILE A 247 1.22 -3.43 13.20
CA ILE A 247 0.28 -3.64 12.10
C ILE A 247 0.75 -4.73 11.14
N GLY A 248 -0.18 -5.34 10.41
CA GLY A 248 0.15 -6.24 9.32
C GLY A 248 -0.99 -6.42 8.33
N THR A 249 -0.68 -7.10 7.24
CA THR A 249 -1.60 -7.45 6.17
C THR A 249 -1.14 -8.75 5.53
N PRO A 250 -2.02 -9.63 5.05
CA PRO A 250 -1.64 -10.89 4.40
C PRO A 250 -0.64 -10.69 3.24
N ARG A 251 -0.66 -9.52 2.57
CA ARG A 251 0.32 -9.20 1.52
C ARG A 251 1.68 -8.74 2.03
N GLY A 252 1.74 -8.14 3.22
CA GLY A 252 2.85 -7.29 3.66
C GLY A 252 3.59 -7.79 4.91
N MET A 253 3.18 -8.91 5.49
CA MET A 253 3.91 -9.55 6.58
C MET A 253 5.16 -10.27 6.04
N SER A 254 6.20 -10.37 6.86
CA SER A 254 7.49 -10.97 6.47
C SER A 254 7.71 -12.26 7.24
N GLN A 255 7.79 -13.39 6.53
CA GLN A 255 8.14 -14.67 7.15
C GLN A 255 9.53 -14.62 7.79
N ALA A 256 10.52 -14.01 7.13
CA ALA A 256 11.89 -13.93 7.66
C ALA A 256 11.98 -13.13 8.97
N TYR A 257 11.19 -12.05 9.09
CA TYR A 257 11.12 -11.29 10.35
C TYR A 257 10.40 -12.08 11.44
N MET A 258 9.34 -12.81 11.09
CA MET A 258 8.68 -13.70 12.02
C MET A 258 9.62 -14.83 12.49
N ASP A 259 10.39 -15.46 11.61
CA ASP A 259 11.38 -16.47 11.98
C ASP A 259 12.42 -15.91 12.97
N GLY A 260 12.79 -14.64 12.81
CA GLY A 260 13.61 -13.91 13.77
C GLY A 260 12.97 -13.83 15.15
N LEU A 261 11.70 -13.40 15.23
CA LEU A 261 10.95 -13.37 16.49
C LEU A 261 10.82 -14.76 17.10
N MET A 262 10.47 -15.78 16.30
CA MET A 262 10.26 -17.16 16.78
C MET A 262 11.55 -17.79 17.35
N LYS A 263 12.74 -17.36 16.93
CA LYS A 263 14.01 -17.77 17.55
C LYS A 263 14.18 -17.19 18.96
N ILE A 264 13.65 -15.99 19.21
CA ILE A 264 13.69 -15.31 20.50
C ILE A 264 12.59 -15.86 21.42
N ASN A 265 11.37 -15.98 20.90
CA ASN A 265 10.23 -16.54 21.60
C ASN A 265 9.50 -17.59 20.74
N PRO A 266 9.85 -18.88 20.88
CA PRO A 266 9.20 -19.97 20.15
C PRO A 266 7.72 -20.18 20.48
N GLN A 267 7.23 -19.58 21.57
CA GLN A 267 5.84 -19.71 22.03
C GLN A 267 4.98 -18.50 21.68
N ALA A 268 5.52 -17.53 20.91
CA ALA A 268 4.80 -16.33 20.53
C ALA A 268 3.51 -16.67 19.77
N LYS A 269 2.42 -15.98 20.13
CA LYS A 269 1.11 -16.11 19.48
C LYS A 269 0.60 -14.74 19.14
N PHE A 270 -0.16 -14.67 18.06
CA PHE A 270 -0.62 -13.40 17.50
C PHE A 270 -2.12 -13.42 17.32
N VAL A 271 -2.73 -12.26 17.44
CA VAL A 271 -4.13 -12.03 17.09
C VAL A 271 -4.22 -10.70 16.36
N HIS A 272 -5.09 -10.62 15.37
CA HIS A 272 -5.42 -9.34 14.74
C HIS A 272 -6.63 -8.73 15.44
N LEU A 273 -6.75 -7.41 15.40
CA LEU A 273 -7.93 -6.72 15.89
C LEU A 273 -8.98 -6.63 14.78
N GLU A 274 -10.22 -6.91 15.15
CA GLU A 274 -11.38 -6.55 14.32
C GLU A 274 -11.59 -5.04 14.34
N GLN A 275 -12.39 -4.53 13.41
CA GLN A 275 -12.69 -3.09 13.40
C GLN A 275 -13.51 -2.68 14.59
N PHE A 276 -13.18 -1.54 15.18
CA PHE A 276 -13.90 -1.00 16.32
C PHE A 276 -15.21 -0.37 15.86
N ARG A 277 -16.20 -0.40 16.74
CA ARG A 277 -17.43 0.37 16.54
C ARG A 277 -17.11 1.85 16.82
N ALA A 278 -17.28 2.69 15.81
CA ALA A 278 -17.06 4.12 15.90
C ALA A 278 -18.17 4.84 16.70
N PRO A 279 -17.92 6.07 17.19
CA PRO A 279 -18.92 6.87 17.90
C PRO A 279 -20.21 7.11 17.09
N ASP A 280 -20.10 7.13 15.76
CA ASP A 280 -21.24 7.29 14.85
C ASP A 280 -21.94 5.96 14.50
N GLY A 281 -21.60 4.89 15.22
CA GLY A 281 -22.14 3.54 15.06
C GLY A 281 -21.55 2.73 13.90
N SER A 282 -20.71 3.33 13.04
CA SER A 282 -20.10 2.64 11.92
C SER A 282 -19.04 1.63 12.37
N GLN A 283 -18.83 0.61 11.55
CA GLN A 283 -17.80 -0.43 11.76
C GLN A 283 -17.35 -0.93 10.38
N GLY A 284 -16.04 -1.00 10.14
CA GLY A 284 -15.44 -1.38 8.86
C GLY A 284 -14.41 -0.37 8.34
N MET A 285 -13.73 -0.70 7.25
CA MET A 285 -12.54 0.01 6.76
C MET A 285 -12.82 0.91 5.57
N THR A 286 -12.02 1.95 5.37
CA THR A 286 -11.99 2.63 4.08
C THR A 286 -11.52 1.66 3.02
N ALA A 287 -12.19 1.64 1.87
CA ALA A 287 -11.77 0.85 0.74
C ALA A 287 -10.50 1.43 0.12
N GLY A 288 -9.54 0.54 -0.15
CA GLY A 288 -8.37 0.90 -0.96
C GLY A 288 -8.77 1.33 -2.37
N GLY A 289 -7.92 2.15 -3.00
CA GLY A 289 -8.12 2.61 -4.38
C GLY A 289 -8.08 1.50 -5.44
N GLY A 290 -7.72 0.26 -5.06
CA GLY A 290 -7.64 -0.91 -5.94
C GLY A 290 -6.37 -0.99 -6.77
N PHE A 291 -5.36 -0.16 -6.48
CA PHE A 291 -4.06 -0.17 -7.17
C PHE A 291 -2.89 0.24 -6.26
N ILE A 292 -1.67 -0.22 -6.60
CA ILE A 292 -0.42 0.15 -5.91
C ILE A 292 0.52 1.00 -6.78
N GLY A 293 0.29 0.98 -8.09
CA GLY A 293 1.02 1.71 -9.10
C GLY A 293 0.23 1.63 -10.40
N PHE A 294 0.73 2.28 -11.43
CA PHE A 294 0.09 2.28 -12.73
C PHE A 294 1.10 2.58 -13.83
N GLN A 295 0.86 2.00 -15.00
CA GLN A 295 1.71 2.20 -16.17
C GLN A 295 1.03 3.18 -17.12
N VAL A 296 1.82 4.04 -17.76
CA VAL A 296 1.37 4.90 -18.85
C VAL A 296 2.12 4.56 -20.14
N ILE A 297 1.47 4.78 -21.28
CA ILE A 297 2.09 4.71 -22.60
C ILE A 297 2.30 6.14 -23.10
N SER A 298 3.53 6.52 -23.46
CA SER A 298 3.81 7.89 -23.91
C SER A 298 3.02 8.25 -25.17
N ALA A 299 2.68 9.53 -25.34
CA ALA A 299 1.97 9.99 -26.53
C ALA A 299 2.76 9.77 -27.82
N GLU A 300 4.10 9.76 -27.75
CA GLU A 300 4.97 9.43 -28.89
C GLU A 300 4.79 7.97 -29.32
N ALA A 301 4.82 7.03 -28.38
CA ALA A 301 4.54 5.62 -28.65
C ALA A 301 3.13 5.42 -29.22
N GLY A 302 2.16 6.21 -28.73
CA GLY A 302 0.76 6.21 -29.16
C GLY A 302 0.52 6.53 -30.63
N LYS A 303 1.48 7.16 -31.32
CA LYS A 303 1.38 7.44 -32.77
C LYS A 303 1.41 6.16 -33.61
N ASP A 304 1.98 5.08 -33.08
CA ASP A 304 2.02 3.76 -33.72
C ASP A 304 1.10 2.78 -32.98
N LYS A 305 -0.09 2.54 -33.52
CA LYS A 305 -1.07 1.60 -32.94
C LYS A 305 -0.52 0.17 -32.82
N ALA A 306 0.39 -0.25 -33.71
CA ALA A 306 1.00 -1.58 -33.63
C ALA A 306 1.99 -1.65 -32.47
N LYS A 307 2.75 -0.58 -32.22
CA LYS A 307 3.58 -0.45 -31.01
C LYS A 307 2.73 -0.49 -29.74
N VAL A 308 1.63 0.27 -29.68
CA VAL A 308 0.72 0.25 -28.51
C VAL A 308 0.20 -1.17 -28.24
N LYS A 309 -0.30 -1.85 -29.27
CA LYS A 309 -0.74 -3.26 -29.15
C LYS A 309 0.37 -4.16 -28.63
N ARG A 310 1.58 -4.04 -29.17
CA ARG A 310 2.73 -4.84 -28.73
C ARG A 310 3.10 -4.60 -27.27
N ILE A 311 3.03 -3.34 -26.80
CA ILE A 311 3.21 -2.98 -25.40
C ILE A 311 2.16 -3.68 -24.53
N LEU A 312 0.90 -3.61 -24.94
CA LEU A 312 -0.21 -4.23 -24.20
C LEU A 312 -0.12 -5.76 -24.18
N ASP A 313 0.34 -6.40 -25.26
CA ASP A 313 0.60 -7.83 -25.31
C ASP A 313 1.68 -8.24 -24.28
N MET A 314 2.75 -7.43 -24.16
CA MET A 314 3.79 -7.64 -23.15
C MET A 314 3.24 -7.48 -21.72
N MET A 315 2.37 -6.50 -21.51
CA MET A 315 1.73 -6.27 -20.21
C MET A 315 0.74 -7.39 -19.85
N GLU A 316 -0.06 -7.88 -20.79
CA GLU A 316 -1.00 -8.99 -20.58
C GLU A 316 -0.26 -10.24 -20.10
N ALA A 317 0.88 -10.57 -20.71
CA ALA A 317 1.69 -11.72 -20.30
C ALA A 317 2.27 -11.55 -18.88
N GLY A 318 2.72 -10.35 -18.51
CA GLY A 318 3.26 -10.10 -17.17
C GLY A 318 2.20 -9.96 -16.07
N ARG A 319 0.96 -9.60 -16.45
CA ARG A 319 -0.20 -9.49 -15.56
C ARG A 319 -1.01 -10.78 -15.44
N ALA A 320 -0.61 -11.84 -16.12
CA ALA A 320 -1.29 -13.12 -16.07
C ALA A 320 -1.34 -13.64 -14.63
N PHE A 321 -2.55 -13.92 -14.15
CA PHE A 321 -2.78 -14.53 -12.85
C PHE A 321 -2.87 -16.05 -13.02
N TYR A 322 -2.07 -16.78 -12.25
CA TYR A 322 -2.11 -18.24 -12.20
C TYR A 322 -2.56 -18.68 -10.80
N PRO A 323 -3.66 -19.43 -10.67
CA PRO A 323 -3.99 -20.08 -9.41
C PRO A 323 -2.93 -21.12 -9.04
N ASP A 324 -2.85 -21.50 -7.76
CA ASP A 324 -1.73 -22.31 -7.24
C ASP A 324 -1.55 -23.65 -7.98
N ASP A 325 -2.63 -24.29 -8.42
CA ASP A 325 -2.61 -25.54 -9.20
C ASP A 325 -2.08 -25.36 -10.63
N LYS A 326 -1.96 -24.11 -11.10
CA LYS A 326 -1.40 -23.74 -12.41
C LYS A 326 0.01 -23.14 -12.32
N LYS A 327 0.55 -22.98 -11.12
CA LYS A 327 1.94 -22.54 -10.91
C LYS A 327 2.87 -23.76 -10.95
N ASN A 328 3.18 -24.26 -12.15
CA ASN A 328 4.06 -25.42 -12.33
C ASN A 328 4.65 -25.46 -13.75
N ASP A 329 5.57 -26.39 -13.95
CA ASP A 329 6.31 -26.66 -15.19
C ASP A 329 5.43 -27.16 -16.35
N LYS A 330 4.22 -27.66 -16.07
CA LYS A 330 3.26 -28.09 -17.09
C LYS A 330 2.43 -26.93 -17.66
N ASN A 331 2.46 -25.77 -17.02
CA ASN A 331 1.84 -24.56 -17.55
C ASN A 331 2.90 -23.78 -18.35
N PRO A 332 2.85 -23.78 -19.69
CA PRO A 332 3.92 -23.20 -20.52
C PRO A 332 4.09 -21.69 -20.34
N ASP A 333 3.01 -20.96 -20.04
CA ASP A 333 3.12 -19.51 -19.83
C ASP A 333 3.73 -19.19 -18.45
N TYR A 334 3.33 -19.94 -17.41
CA TYR A 334 3.98 -19.82 -16.09
C TYR A 334 5.47 -20.20 -16.19
N ASP A 335 5.77 -21.35 -16.81
CA ASP A 335 7.13 -21.85 -16.95
C ASP A 335 8.00 -20.84 -17.72
N TRP A 336 7.50 -20.30 -18.83
CA TRP A 336 8.19 -19.24 -19.56
C TRP A 336 8.40 -17.98 -18.72
N LEU A 337 7.37 -17.48 -18.04
CA LEU A 337 7.41 -16.23 -17.27
C LEU A 337 8.43 -16.27 -16.14
N TYR A 338 8.59 -17.44 -15.52
CA TYR A 338 9.53 -17.71 -14.43
C TYR A 338 10.86 -18.30 -14.90
N GLY A 339 11.16 -18.29 -16.20
CA GLY A 339 12.50 -18.60 -16.73
C GLY A 339 12.81 -20.09 -16.82
N ASN A 340 11.79 -20.93 -16.94
CA ASN A 340 11.80 -22.38 -17.03
C ASN A 340 12.30 -23.10 -15.77
N VAL A 341 11.67 -24.25 -15.49
CA VAL A 341 12.09 -25.16 -14.42
C VAL A 341 13.57 -25.56 -14.59
N GLY A 342 14.30 -25.60 -13.47
CA GLY A 342 15.74 -25.86 -13.44
C GLY A 342 16.61 -24.65 -13.78
N THR A 343 16.06 -23.55 -14.31
CA THR A 343 16.84 -22.33 -14.60
C THR A 343 16.40 -21.13 -13.77
N GLY A 344 15.14 -20.69 -13.89
CA GLY A 344 14.65 -19.57 -13.08
C GLY A 344 14.01 -19.98 -11.75
N TYR A 345 13.48 -21.20 -11.69
CA TYR A 345 12.87 -21.78 -10.49
C TYR A 345 13.02 -23.31 -10.49
N ASP A 346 12.84 -23.95 -9.34
CA ASP A 346 12.75 -25.41 -9.21
C ASP A 346 11.37 -25.82 -8.68
N MET A 347 10.97 -27.07 -8.89
CA MET A 347 9.79 -27.65 -8.23
C MET A 347 10.22 -28.38 -6.96
N VAL A 348 9.76 -27.91 -5.79
CA VAL A 348 10.03 -28.50 -4.47
C VAL A 348 8.69 -28.80 -3.81
N ASP A 349 8.46 -30.06 -3.43
CA ASP A 349 7.20 -30.54 -2.83
C ASP A 349 5.94 -30.14 -3.65
N GLY A 350 6.05 -30.23 -4.98
CA GLY A 350 4.97 -29.87 -5.89
C GLY A 350 4.70 -28.36 -6.01
N LYS A 351 5.56 -27.51 -5.45
CA LYS A 351 5.44 -26.04 -5.52
C LYS A 351 6.64 -25.43 -6.25
N PRO A 352 6.45 -24.37 -7.02
CA PRO A 352 7.55 -23.66 -7.64
C PRO A 352 8.27 -22.79 -6.60
N VAL A 353 9.58 -22.92 -6.55
CA VAL A 353 10.48 -22.14 -5.69
C VAL A 353 11.45 -21.40 -6.58
N ALA A 354 11.35 -20.07 -6.60
CA ALA A 354 12.27 -19.23 -7.36
C ALA A 354 13.70 -19.42 -6.87
N LYS A 355 14.66 -19.56 -7.79
CA LYS A 355 16.08 -19.59 -7.42
C LYS A 355 16.50 -18.21 -6.95
N LYS A 356 17.21 -18.16 -5.82
CA LYS A 356 17.56 -16.92 -5.13
C LYS A 356 18.31 -15.94 -6.04
N GLU A 357 19.22 -16.45 -6.86
CA GLU A 357 20.08 -15.64 -7.73
C GLU A 357 19.42 -15.33 -9.09
N ALA A 358 18.31 -15.99 -9.43
CA ALA A 358 17.71 -15.88 -10.77
C ALA A 358 17.26 -14.47 -11.12
N ALA A 359 16.84 -13.68 -10.12
CA ALA A 359 16.45 -12.30 -10.30
C ALA A 359 17.66 -11.43 -10.67
N ALA A 360 18.72 -11.47 -9.85
CA ALA A 360 19.95 -10.71 -10.07
C ALA A 360 20.67 -11.10 -11.36
N GLN A 361 20.63 -12.38 -11.73
CA GLN A 361 21.19 -12.89 -12.98
C GLN A 361 20.25 -12.66 -14.19
N GLY A 362 19.04 -12.16 -13.96
CA GLY A 362 18.12 -11.84 -15.04
C GLY A 362 17.67 -13.05 -15.85
N LEU A 363 17.42 -14.18 -15.20
CA LEU A 363 17.17 -15.47 -15.86
C LEU A 363 15.73 -15.65 -16.37
N TYR A 364 14.79 -14.82 -15.93
CA TYR A 364 13.37 -14.98 -16.21
C TYR A 364 12.71 -13.70 -16.77
N PRO A 365 11.73 -13.81 -17.68
CA PRO A 365 11.01 -12.67 -18.26
C PRO A 365 10.40 -11.69 -17.24
N LEU A 366 9.80 -12.18 -16.15
CA LEU A 366 9.21 -11.32 -15.12
C LEU A 366 10.22 -10.31 -14.52
N ALA A 367 11.53 -10.54 -14.62
CA ALA A 367 12.56 -9.60 -14.17
C ALA A 367 12.65 -8.33 -15.04
N TYR A 368 12.07 -8.34 -16.24
CA TYR A 368 12.19 -7.24 -17.21
C TYR A 368 10.85 -6.69 -17.68
N LEU A 369 9.80 -7.51 -17.74
CA LEU A 369 8.49 -7.12 -18.25
C LEU A 369 8.01 -5.79 -17.63
N PRO A 370 7.32 -4.94 -18.41
CA PRO A 370 6.90 -3.62 -17.95
C PRO A 370 5.96 -3.69 -16.75
N ASP A 371 5.06 -4.68 -16.75
CA ASP A 371 4.16 -4.95 -15.64
C ASP A 371 4.32 -6.40 -15.17
N THR A 372 4.43 -6.59 -13.86
CA THR A 372 4.69 -7.87 -13.22
C THR A 372 3.69 -8.15 -12.10
N ILE A 373 2.65 -7.32 -11.97
CA ILE A 373 1.64 -7.44 -10.93
C ILE A 373 0.40 -8.08 -11.54
N ALA A 374 0.19 -9.35 -11.19
CA ALA A 374 -0.95 -10.12 -11.67
C ALA A 374 -2.29 -9.47 -11.25
N TRP A 375 -3.25 -9.47 -12.17
CA TRP A 375 -4.63 -9.03 -11.88
C TRP A 375 -5.54 -10.26 -11.74
N PRO A 376 -5.95 -10.64 -10.51
CA PRO A 376 -6.81 -11.80 -10.29
C PRO A 376 -8.22 -11.56 -10.85
N GLU A 377 -8.98 -12.63 -11.08
CA GLU A 377 -10.40 -12.50 -11.47
C GLU A 377 -11.24 -11.96 -10.31
N LYS A 378 -10.96 -12.42 -9.09
CA LYS A 378 -11.56 -11.94 -7.85
C LYS A 378 -10.49 -11.76 -6.78
N ASP A 379 -10.70 -10.79 -5.88
CA ASP A 379 -9.76 -10.56 -4.77
C ASP A 379 -9.54 -11.82 -3.91
N SER A 380 -10.58 -12.67 -3.81
CA SER A 380 -10.55 -13.95 -3.09
C SER A 380 -9.65 -15.01 -3.72
N ASP A 381 -9.30 -14.87 -4.99
CA ASP A 381 -8.45 -15.84 -5.68
C ASP A 381 -6.98 -15.69 -5.24
N VAL A 382 -6.61 -14.55 -4.66
CA VAL A 382 -5.25 -14.30 -4.20
C VAL A 382 -4.99 -15.04 -2.89
N ASN A 383 -4.22 -16.12 -2.99
CA ASN A 383 -3.77 -16.88 -1.83
C ASN A 383 -2.44 -16.31 -1.29
N TYR A 384 -2.48 -15.64 -0.15
CA TYR A 384 -1.29 -15.18 0.56
C TYR A 384 -0.69 -16.25 1.49
N LEU A 385 -1.46 -17.28 1.84
CA LEU A 385 -1.08 -18.27 2.86
C LEU A 385 0.09 -19.14 2.43
N SER A 386 0.32 -19.27 1.12
CA SER A 386 1.45 -20.05 0.59
C SER A 386 2.81 -19.42 0.93
N ALA A 387 2.84 -18.12 1.27
CA ALA A 387 4.06 -17.40 1.62
C ALA A 387 4.46 -17.56 3.09
N TYR A 388 3.63 -18.19 3.92
CA TYR A 388 3.80 -18.21 5.37
C TYR A 388 3.81 -19.62 5.96
N GLN A 389 4.50 -19.75 7.09
CA GLN A 389 4.48 -20.91 7.99
C GLN A 389 3.81 -20.53 9.32
N GLU A 390 3.47 -21.53 10.14
CA GLU A 390 2.92 -21.26 11.47
C GLU A 390 3.93 -20.53 12.38
N PRO A 391 3.48 -19.59 13.23
CA PRO A 391 2.09 -19.17 13.47
C PRO A 391 1.56 -18.08 12.51
N LEU A 392 2.42 -17.53 11.63
CA LEU A 392 2.07 -16.41 10.76
C LEU A 392 1.02 -16.79 9.71
N LYS A 393 1.02 -18.04 9.27
CA LYS A 393 0.03 -18.58 8.34
C LYS A 393 -1.38 -18.54 8.93
N GLN A 394 -1.57 -18.98 10.18
CA GLN A 394 -2.87 -18.85 10.84
C GLN A 394 -3.29 -17.39 11.00
N LEU A 395 -2.38 -16.50 11.40
CA LEU A 395 -2.68 -15.08 11.51
C LEU A 395 -3.13 -14.49 10.16
N ALA A 396 -2.44 -14.82 9.06
CA ALA A 396 -2.83 -14.38 7.73
C ALA A 396 -4.20 -14.91 7.32
N ALA A 397 -4.53 -16.16 7.65
CA ALA A 397 -5.84 -16.76 7.38
C ALA A 397 -6.96 -16.06 8.14
N ASP A 398 -6.74 -15.75 9.43
CA ASP A 398 -7.71 -15.05 10.26
C ASP A 398 -7.97 -13.63 9.73
N ILE A 399 -6.92 -12.92 9.32
CA ILE A 399 -7.05 -11.58 8.74
C ILE A 399 -7.82 -11.64 7.40
N MET A 400 -7.49 -12.60 6.52
CA MET A 400 -8.22 -12.79 5.26
C MET A 400 -9.71 -13.09 5.49
N LYS A 401 -10.03 -13.88 6.52
CA LYS A 401 -11.41 -14.15 6.92
C LYS A 401 -12.13 -12.88 7.37
N SER A 402 -11.51 -12.06 8.23
CA SER A 402 -12.07 -10.75 8.63
C SER A 402 -12.36 -9.89 7.41
N TYR A 403 -11.40 -9.76 6.48
CA TYR A 403 -11.58 -8.99 5.26
C TYR A 403 -12.73 -9.45 4.35
N SER A 404 -13.06 -10.74 4.36
CA SER A 404 -14.18 -11.29 3.57
C SER A 404 -15.56 -10.97 4.12
N THR A 405 -15.65 -10.58 5.40
CA THR A 405 -16.92 -10.31 6.10
C THR A 405 -17.07 -8.84 6.53
N MET A 406 -15.96 -8.10 6.54
CA MET A 406 -15.91 -6.70 6.92
C MET A 406 -16.57 -5.79 5.88
N LYS A 407 -17.26 -4.74 6.37
CA LYS A 407 -17.78 -3.66 5.54
C LYS A 407 -16.66 -2.72 5.08
N TYR A 408 -16.71 -2.31 3.82
CA TYR A 408 -15.83 -1.28 3.26
C TYR A 408 -16.60 0.02 2.99
N TYR A 409 -15.93 1.17 3.14
CA TYR A 409 -16.48 2.51 2.92
C TYR A 409 -15.73 3.14 1.74
N ALA A 410 -16.44 3.64 0.73
CA ALA A 410 -15.73 4.31 -0.37
C ALA A 410 -15.15 5.62 0.14
N ASN A 411 -13.91 5.92 -0.24
CA ASN A 411 -13.35 7.23 0.01
C ASN A 411 -13.93 8.21 -1.05
N PRO A 412 -14.71 9.24 -0.65
CA PRO A 412 -15.30 10.19 -1.60
C PRO A 412 -14.26 10.94 -2.46
N SER A 413 -13.02 11.01 -1.98
CA SER A 413 -11.92 11.66 -2.70
C SER A 413 -11.31 10.85 -3.83
N ASN A 414 -11.64 9.56 -3.96
CA ASN A 414 -11.04 8.70 -4.98
C ASN A 414 -11.33 9.24 -6.39
N GLY A 415 -10.27 9.50 -7.16
CA GLY A 415 -10.37 9.97 -8.55
C GLY A 415 -10.61 11.47 -8.71
N ILE A 416 -10.67 12.24 -7.62
CA ILE A 416 -10.79 13.70 -7.68
C ILE A 416 -9.43 14.35 -7.88
N VAL A 417 -9.39 15.40 -8.71
CA VAL A 417 -8.16 16.12 -9.04
C VAL A 417 -8.20 17.54 -8.49
N SER A 418 -7.50 17.78 -7.38
CA SER A 418 -7.33 19.13 -6.79
C SER A 418 -6.01 19.77 -7.20
N GLU A 419 -6.05 21.01 -7.71
CA GLU A 419 -4.86 21.80 -8.03
C GLU A 419 -4.07 22.15 -6.78
N THR A 420 -4.76 22.45 -5.68
CA THR A 420 -4.13 22.69 -4.38
C THR A 420 -3.43 21.45 -3.84
N MET A 421 -4.03 20.27 -4.00
CA MET A 421 -3.37 19.01 -3.62
C MET A 421 -2.08 18.81 -4.41
N ILE A 422 -2.11 19.04 -5.73
CA ILE A 422 -0.93 18.95 -6.61
C ILE A 422 0.17 19.93 -6.15
N ALA A 423 -0.19 21.18 -5.89
CA ALA A 423 0.78 22.24 -5.63
C ALA A 423 1.33 22.25 -4.18
N LYS A 424 0.49 21.89 -3.19
CA LYS A 424 0.77 22.12 -1.77
C LYS A 424 0.55 20.92 -0.87
N GLY A 425 0.03 19.81 -1.37
CA GLY A 425 -0.40 18.71 -0.52
C GLY A 425 0.69 18.08 0.35
N ALA A 426 1.92 17.99 -0.15
CA ALA A 426 3.06 17.51 0.63
C ALA A 426 3.39 18.44 1.81
N GLU A 427 3.40 19.76 1.60
CA GLU A 427 3.61 20.76 2.65
C GLU A 427 2.47 20.72 3.68
N LEU A 428 1.23 20.64 3.21
CA LEU A 428 0.04 20.57 4.05
C LEU A 428 0.02 19.33 4.94
N ASN A 429 0.36 18.16 4.39
CA ASN A 429 0.44 16.91 5.16
C ASN A 429 1.61 16.96 6.15
N LYS A 430 2.78 17.43 5.72
CA LYS A 430 3.95 17.57 6.60
C LYS A 430 3.64 18.46 7.80
N PHE A 431 2.98 19.60 7.58
CA PHE A 431 2.54 20.48 8.66
C PHE A 431 1.69 19.72 9.68
N LEU A 432 0.68 18.95 9.24
CA LEU A 432 -0.18 18.19 10.14
C LEU A 432 0.58 17.11 10.91
N TYR A 433 1.46 16.34 10.25
CA TYR A 433 2.26 15.31 10.92
C TYR A 433 3.23 15.88 11.94
N ASP A 434 3.90 17.01 11.62
CA ASP A 434 4.83 17.68 12.54
C ASP A 434 4.08 18.19 13.78
N GLU A 435 2.92 18.83 13.61
CA GLU A 435 2.13 19.35 14.72
C GLU A 435 1.48 18.25 15.57
N GLN A 436 0.99 17.17 14.95
CA GLN A 436 0.47 16.00 15.67
C GLN A 436 1.57 15.28 16.46
N THR A 437 2.78 15.18 15.90
CA THR A 437 3.96 14.65 16.60
C THR A 437 4.30 15.48 17.84
N LYS A 438 4.27 16.81 17.73
CA LYS A 438 4.45 17.72 18.88
C LYS A 438 3.36 17.52 19.93
N MET A 439 2.11 17.28 19.52
CA MET A 439 1.03 16.99 20.47
C MET A 439 1.26 15.69 21.25
N ILE A 440 1.66 14.63 20.56
CA ILE A 440 2.00 13.34 21.20
C ILE A 440 3.16 13.51 22.17
N ALA A 441 4.21 14.24 21.77
CA ALA A 441 5.39 14.50 22.58
C ALA A 441 5.16 15.51 23.73
N GLY A 442 3.96 16.07 23.88
CA GLY A 442 3.63 17.07 24.88
C GLY A 442 4.22 18.47 24.63
N GLN A 443 4.72 18.72 23.43
CA GLN A 443 5.29 20.01 22.99
C GLN A 443 4.23 20.99 22.49
N ARG A 444 3.03 20.50 22.16
CA ARG A 444 1.83 21.29 21.84
C ARG A 444 0.65 20.69 22.60
N PRO A 445 -0.16 21.46 23.33
CA PRO A 445 -1.28 20.89 24.06
C PRO A 445 -2.38 20.44 23.08
N LEU A 446 -3.10 19.34 23.41
CA LEU A 446 -4.24 18.86 22.62
C LEU A 446 -5.38 19.89 22.51
N SER A 447 -5.46 20.85 23.43
CA SER A 447 -6.38 21.98 23.36
C SER A 447 -6.16 22.85 22.11
N ASP A 448 -4.96 22.81 21.51
CA ASP A 448 -4.63 23.58 20.31
C ASP A 448 -5.00 22.85 19.01
N TRP A 449 -5.79 21.77 19.09
CA TRP A 449 -6.24 21.00 17.92
C TRP A 449 -6.96 21.89 16.89
N ASP A 450 -7.95 22.66 17.33
CA ASP A 450 -8.73 23.49 16.40
C ASP A 450 -7.87 24.63 15.81
N LYS A 451 -6.95 25.17 16.62
CA LYS A 451 -5.95 26.15 16.15
C LYS A 451 -5.02 25.55 15.09
N MET A 452 -4.63 24.28 15.22
CA MET A 452 -3.81 23.58 14.21
C MET A 452 -4.58 23.48 12.89
N ILE A 453 -5.89 23.20 12.97
CA ILE A 453 -6.75 23.15 11.78
C ILE A 453 -6.84 24.53 11.12
N ASP A 454 -6.99 25.61 11.89
CA ASP A 454 -7.03 26.98 11.35
C ASP A 454 -5.70 27.37 10.68
N GLU A 455 -4.56 27.03 11.29
CA GLU A 455 -3.23 27.22 10.70
C GLU A 455 -3.07 26.44 9.39
N TRP A 456 -3.54 25.18 9.35
CA TRP A 456 -3.53 24.35 8.14
C TRP A 456 -4.45 24.91 7.03
N LYS A 457 -5.65 25.38 7.40
CA LYS A 457 -6.60 26.02 6.49
C LYS A 457 -5.98 27.25 5.84
N ALA A 458 -5.32 28.10 6.63
CA ALA A 458 -4.63 29.30 6.16
C ALA A 458 -3.48 29.00 5.18
N LYS A 459 -2.81 27.85 5.29
CA LYS A 459 -1.74 27.41 4.38
C LYS A 459 -2.24 26.95 3.01
N GLY A 460 -3.55 26.68 2.88
CA GLY A 460 -4.18 26.21 1.65
C GLY A 460 -5.20 25.10 1.87
N GLY A 461 -5.33 24.58 3.09
CA GLY A 461 -6.28 23.52 3.41
C GLY A 461 -7.74 23.89 3.12
N GLU A 462 -8.12 25.15 3.29
CA GLU A 462 -9.48 25.61 2.99
C GLU A 462 -9.80 25.55 1.48
N GLN A 463 -8.84 25.96 0.66
CA GLN A 463 -8.96 25.88 -0.79
C GLN A 463 -9.00 24.41 -1.26
N LEU A 464 -8.19 23.54 -0.63
CA LEU A 464 -8.25 22.09 -0.87
C LEU A 464 -9.64 21.52 -0.55
N ILE A 465 -10.21 21.84 0.62
CA ILE A 465 -11.58 21.39 0.98
C ILE A 465 -12.59 21.84 -0.07
N LYS A 466 -12.51 23.10 -0.52
CA LYS A 466 -13.40 23.66 -1.54
C LYS A 466 -13.30 22.91 -2.87
N GLU A 467 -12.08 22.71 -3.38
CA GLU A 467 -11.84 21.99 -4.64
C GLU A 467 -12.35 20.55 -4.58
N MET A 468 -12.04 19.83 -3.50
CA MET A 468 -12.44 18.44 -3.35
C MET A 468 -13.97 18.31 -3.30
N ASN A 469 -14.66 19.14 -2.51
CA ASN A 469 -16.11 19.09 -2.39
C ASN A 469 -16.87 19.55 -3.64
N ALA A 470 -16.23 20.31 -4.54
CA ALA A 470 -16.83 20.64 -5.83
C ALA A 470 -16.95 19.42 -6.76
N GLU A 471 -16.09 18.41 -6.57
CA GLU A 471 -16.06 17.20 -7.40
C GLU A 471 -16.65 15.96 -6.71
N ILE A 472 -16.79 15.95 -5.38
CA ILE A 472 -17.40 14.82 -4.65
C ILE A 472 -18.85 14.66 -5.09
N LYS A 473 -19.16 13.49 -5.69
CA LYS A 473 -20.51 13.17 -6.23
C LYS A 473 -21.36 12.34 -5.29
N ILE A 474 -20.76 11.77 -4.24
CA ILE A 474 -21.47 10.90 -3.29
C ILE A 474 -21.96 11.69 -2.09
N LYS A 475 -23.15 11.32 -1.60
CA LYS A 475 -23.76 11.97 -0.42
C LYS A 475 -23.29 11.35 0.89
N ASP A 476 -23.00 10.05 0.86
CA ASP A 476 -22.54 9.26 2.01
C ASP A 476 -21.44 8.25 1.62
N ALA A 477 -20.29 8.31 2.31
CA ALA A 477 -19.19 7.34 2.16
C ALA A 477 -19.59 5.91 2.60
N LYS A 478 -20.64 5.80 3.45
CA LYS A 478 -21.17 4.55 4.02
C LYS A 478 -21.96 3.69 3.04
N GLU A 479 -22.34 4.25 1.90
CA GLU A 479 -23.04 3.56 0.82
C GLU A 479 -22.08 2.94 -0.20
N GLY A 480 -20.78 3.24 -0.08
CA GLY A 480 -19.86 3.19 -1.20
C GLY A 480 -19.38 1.82 -1.69
N TRP A 481 -19.74 0.72 -1.01
CA TRP A 481 -19.32 -0.63 -1.39
C TRP A 481 -20.44 -1.64 -1.12
N ASN A 482 -21.33 -1.79 -2.09
CA ASN A 482 -22.17 -2.97 -2.31
C ASN A 482 -21.96 -3.46 -3.73
#